data_AF-A0A7S4RJI2-F1
#
_entry.id   AF-A0A7S4RJI2-F1
#
_cell.length_a   1.000
_cell.length_b   1.000
_cell.length_c   1.000
_cell.angle_alpha   90.00
_cell.angle_beta   90.00
_cell.angle_gamma   90.00
#
_symmetry.space_group_name_H-M   'P 1'
#
loop_
_entity.id
_entity.type
_entity.pdbx_description
1 polymer ?
#
loop_
_entity_poly.entity_id
_entity_poly.type
_entity_poly.pdbx_seq_one_letter_code
_entity_poly.pdbx_strand_id
1 'polypeptide(L)'
;YQGSISTDMMLEKKLDIMSRIWNLSRKALKQHMVEDGRFNMLRAAVDWVLEKQGGTGACAVSREYAEECHSMYSVFWRLPVIRGLDNPMLEEERPALSESLGERKVRAKEAIQRQYGLDVDPTARIFVSLGRLVRQKGVDLLADIAPWLLSTFPKAQL
;
A
#
# COMPACT_ATOMS: atom_id res chain seq x y z
N TYR A 1 -8.06 10.51 3.45
CA TYR A 1 -7.28 9.50 2.71
C TYR A 1 -6.09 10.22 2.09
N GLN A 2 -4.85 9.73 2.26
CA GLN A 2 -3.59 10.40 1.86
C GLN A 2 -3.37 10.39 0.33
N GLY A 3 -4.36 10.90 -0.40
CA GLY A 3 -4.36 11.01 -1.85
C GLY A 3 -5.35 12.06 -2.35
N SER A 4 -5.98 12.84 -1.46
CA SER A 4 -6.64 14.06 -1.90
C SER A 4 -5.56 15.04 -2.35
N ILE A 5 -5.15 14.91 -3.62
CA ILE A 5 -4.81 16.06 -4.45
C ILE A 5 -5.83 17.11 -4.07
N SER A 6 -5.36 18.26 -3.59
CA SER A 6 -6.23 19.38 -3.27
C SER A 6 -7.27 19.50 -4.39
N THR A 7 -8.53 19.19 -4.10
CA THR A 7 -9.60 19.22 -5.12
C THR A 7 -9.81 20.65 -5.62
N ASP A 8 -9.34 21.60 -4.82
CA ASP A 8 -9.33 23.00 -5.12
C ASP A 8 -8.37 23.37 -6.24
N MET A 9 -8.89 24.16 -7.16
CA MET A 9 -8.11 24.84 -8.18
C MET A 9 -7.10 25.80 -7.54
N MET A 10 -5.88 25.82 -8.08
CA MET A 10 -4.80 26.71 -7.70
C MET A 10 -4.98 28.10 -8.31
N LEU A 11 -6.01 28.80 -7.86
CA LEU A 11 -6.25 30.20 -8.15
C LEU A 11 -5.20 31.10 -7.47
N GLU A 12 -5.11 32.36 -7.92
CA GLU A 12 -4.07 33.32 -7.52
C GLU A 12 -3.85 33.40 -5.99
N LYS A 13 -4.92 33.53 -5.20
CA LYS A 13 -4.83 33.56 -3.72
C LYS A 13 -4.22 32.30 -3.12
N LYS A 14 -4.56 31.12 -3.64
CA LYS A 14 -4.02 29.84 -3.14
C LYS A 14 -2.56 29.66 -3.56
N LEU A 15 -2.21 30.10 -4.76
CA LEU A 15 -0.82 30.14 -5.22
C LEU A 15 0.05 31.01 -4.31
N ASP A 16 -0.45 32.17 -3.86
CA ASP A 16 0.29 33.04 -2.93
C ASP A 16 0.52 32.36 -1.58
N ILE A 17 -0.50 31.68 -1.05
CA ILE A 17 -0.41 30.93 0.20
C ILE A 17 0.63 29.80 0.06
N MET A 18 0.53 28.99 -1.00
CA MET A 18 1.47 27.91 -1.24
C MET A 18 2.89 28.43 -1.47
N SER A 19 3.05 29.55 -2.17
CA SER A 19 4.34 30.21 -2.41
C SER A 19 5.06 30.54 -1.10
N ARG A 20 4.30 31.02 -0.11
CA ARG A 20 4.84 31.31 1.23
C ARG A 20 5.13 30.05 2.03
N ILE A 21 4.22 29.06 2.01
CA ILE A 21 4.39 27.81 2.77
C ILE A 21 5.63 27.04 2.30
N TRP A 22 5.79 26.91 0.99
CA TRP A 22 6.88 26.15 0.39
C TRP A 22 8.16 26.96 0.21
N ASN A 23 8.11 28.28 0.48
CA ASN A 23 9.20 29.22 0.20
C ASN A 23 9.72 29.10 -1.25
N LEU A 24 8.79 29.03 -2.20
CA LEU A 24 9.05 28.90 -3.62
C LEU A 24 8.39 30.04 -4.39
N SER A 25 9.02 30.47 -5.48
CA SER A 25 8.39 31.46 -6.37
C SER A 25 7.06 30.92 -6.94
N ARG A 26 6.11 31.83 -7.17
CA ARG A 26 4.83 31.49 -7.82
C ARG A 26 5.03 30.80 -9.18
N LYS A 27 6.07 31.21 -9.91
CA LYS A 27 6.46 30.62 -11.19
C LYS A 27 6.86 29.16 -11.02
N ALA A 28 7.78 28.86 -10.09
CA ALA A 28 8.22 27.50 -9.82
C ALA A 28 7.06 26.59 -9.39
N LEU A 29 6.17 27.09 -8.53
CA LEU A 29 4.96 26.36 -8.12
C LEU A 29 4.05 26.05 -9.31
N LYS A 30 3.72 27.05 -10.14
CA LYS A 30 2.87 26.86 -11.33
C LYS A 30 3.49 25.86 -12.30
N GLN A 31 4.81 25.84 -12.43
CA GLN A 31 5.51 24.98 -13.37
C GLN A 31 5.64 23.52 -12.89
N HIS A 32 5.98 23.33 -11.60
CA HIS A 32 6.41 22.04 -11.10
C HIS A 32 5.51 21.43 -10.03
N MET A 33 4.50 22.16 -9.53
CA MET A 33 3.64 21.65 -8.45
C MET A 33 2.15 21.85 -8.75
N VAL A 34 1.81 22.15 -10.00
CA VAL A 34 0.43 22.25 -10.48
C VAL A 34 0.21 21.24 -11.61
N GLU A 35 -0.74 20.33 -11.40
CA GLU A 35 -1.20 19.35 -12.39
C GLU A 35 -2.71 19.53 -12.57
N ASP A 36 -3.19 19.65 -13.81
CA ASP A 36 -4.61 19.90 -14.13
C ASP A 36 -5.23 21.04 -13.30
N GLY A 37 -4.45 22.10 -13.08
CA GLY A 37 -4.87 23.28 -12.31
C GLY A 37 -4.97 23.06 -10.79
N ARG A 38 -4.54 21.91 -10.27
CA ARG A 38 -4.55 21.57 -8.84
C ARG A 38 -3.14 21.40 -8.30
N PHE A 39 -2.98 21.61 -7.00
CA PHE A 39 -1.69 21.42 -6.35
C PHE A 39 -1.34 19.92 -6.28
N ASN A 40 -0.20 19.54 -6.87
CA ASN A 40 0.29 18.18 -6.92
C ASN A 40 1.82 18.16 -6.77
N MET A 41 2.32 17.67 -5.63
CA MET A 41 3.75 17.59 -5.37
C MET A 41 4.48 16.53 -6.20
N LEU A 42 3.77 15.49 -6.65
CA LEU A 42 4.37 14.44 -7.49
C LEU A 42 4.82 14.98 -8.84
N ARG A 43 4.21 16.07 -9.32
CA ARG A 43 4.61 16.74 -10.56
C ARG A 43 6.09 17.16 -10.52
N ALA A 44 6.57 17.65 -9.38
CA ALA A 44 7.96 18.08 -9.25
C ALA A 44 8.92 16.88 -9.32
N ALA A 45 8.53 15.74 -8.75
CA ALA A 45 9.29 14.51 -8.84
C ALA A 45 9.33 13.97 -10.28
N VAL A 46 8.20 13.99 -10.99
CA VAL A 46 8.13 13.59 -12.41
C VAL A 46 8.98 14.51 -13.28
N ASP A 47 8.88 15.83 -13.10
CA ASP A 47 9.70 16.80 -13.81
C ASP A 47 11.18 16.56 -13.54
N TRP A 48 11.57 16.27 -12.30
CA TRP A 48 12.96 15.95 -11.96
C TRP A 48 13.47 14.69 -12.69
N VAL A 49 12.69 13.61 -12.72
CA VAL A 49 13.05 12.38 -13.44
C VAL A 49 13.26 12.67 -14.93
N LEU A 50 12.37 13.44 -15.53
CA LEU A 50 12.42 13.77 -16.96
C LEU A 50 13.57 14.73 -17.30
N GLU A 51 13.77 15.78 -16.50
CA GLU A 51 14.71 16.86 -16.79
C GLU A 51 16.14 16.57 -16.31
N LYS A 52 16.30 15.77 -15.25
CA LYS A 52 17.59 15.57 -14.56
C LYS A 52 18.11 14.15 -14.60
N GLN A 53 17.25 13.14 -14.72
CA GLN A 53 17.65 11.73 -14.75
C GLN A 53 17.57 11.12 -16.16
N GLY A 54 17.36 11.93 -17.20
CA GLY A 54 17.26 11.45 -18.58
C GLY A 54 15.99 10.62 -18.87
N GLY A 55 14.96 10.72 -18.01
CA GLY A 55 13.64 10.18 -18.27
C GLY A 55 13.49 8.66 -18.19
N THR A 56 14.31 7.95 -17.41
CA THR A 56 14.24 6.46 -17.37
C THR A 56 12.89 5.91 -16.89
N GLY A 57 12.15 6.64 -16.05
CA GLY A 57 10.83 6.23 -15.54
C GLY A 57 10.77 6.18 -14.02
N ALA A 58 9.74 5.53 -13.48
CA ALA A 58 9.54 5.32 -12.04
C ALA A 58 9.18 3.86 -11.72
N CYS A 59 9.32 3.47 -10.45
CA CYS A 59 8.91 2.15 -9.97
C CYS A 59 7.74 2.26 -9.00
N ALA A 60 6.74 1.39 -9.18
CA ALA A 60 5.66 1.10 -8.27
C ALA A 60 5.96 -0.20 -7.49
N VAL A 61 5.22 -0.46 -6.41
CA VAL A 61 5.47 -1.60 -5.50
C VAL A 61 4.94 -2.96 -5.99
N SER A 62 4.28 -2.99 -7.15
CA SER A 62 3.92 -4.21 -7.89
C SER A 62 3.65 -3.87 -9.35
N ARG A 63 3.53 -4.89 -10.19
CA ARG A 63 3.16 -4.72 -11.60
C ARG A 63 1.75 -4.14 -11.74
N GLU A 64 0.77 -4.69 -11.03
CA GLU A 64 -0.62 -4.27 -11.10
C GLU A 64 -0.76 -2.82 -10.64
N TYR A 65 -0.03 -2.44 -9.59
CA TYR A 65 -0.05 -1.07 -9.09
C TYR A 65 0.61 -0.09 -10.07
N ALA A 66 1.64 -0.52 -10.82
CA ALA A 66 2.23 0.29 -11.88
C ALA A 66 1.21 0.59 -12.99
N GLU A 67 0.46 -0.42 -13.44
CA GLU A 67 -0.58 -0.30 -14.47
C GLU A 67 -1.75 0.59 -13.99
N GLU A 68 -2.16 0.44 -12.73
CA GLU A 68 -3.17 1.30 -12.09
C GLU A 68 -2.69 2.75 -12.00
N CYS A 69 -1.45 2.99 -11.56
CA CYS A 69 -0.91 4.35 -11.43
C CYS A 69 -0.88 5.07 -12.78
N HIS A 70 -0.44 4.38 -13.84
CA HIS A 70 -0.38 4.95 -15.17
C HIS A 70 -1.78 5.22 -15.74
N SER A 71 -2.79 4.39 -15.46
CA SER A 71 -4.15 4.61 -15.96
C SER A 71 -4.92 5.70 -15.20
N MET A 72 -4.69 5.82 -13.89
CA MET A 72 -5.51 6.66 -13.01
C MET A 72 -4.97 8.08 -12.82
N TYR A 73 -3.65 8.29 -12.86
CA TYR A 73 -3.05 9.58 -12.48
C TYR A 73 -2.33 10.25 -13.64
N SER A 74 -2.89 11.36 -14.13
CA SER A 74 -2.37 12.15 -15.26
C SER A 74 -0.92 12.59 -15.09
N VAL A 75 -0.51 12.88 -13.85
CA VAL A 75 0.86 13.30 -13.51
C VAL A 75 1.93 12.33 -14.03
N PHE A 76 1.62 11.03 -14.16
CA PHE A 76 2.58 10.03 -14.59
C PHE A 76 2.61 9.77 -16.09
N TRP A 77 1.65 10.27 -16.89
CA TRP A 77 1.57 10.01 -18.34
C TRP A 77 2.77 10.53 -19.14
N ARG A 78 3.54 11.45 -18.55
CA ARG A 78 4.76 12.00 -19.14
C ARG A 78 5.98 11.11 -18.92
N LEU A 79 5.94 10.17 -17.97
CA LEU A 79 7.01 9.22 -17.75
C LEU A 79 7.01 8.19 -18.88
N PRO A 80 8.17 7.85 -19.47
CA PRO A 80 8.23 6.83 -20.53
C PRO A 80 7.81 5.44 -20.06
N VAL A 81 8.03 5.13 -18.79
CA VAL A 81 7.62 3.85 -18.19
C VAL A 81 7.41 3.99 -16.69
N ILE A 82 6.41 3.25 -16.18
CA ILE A 82 6.27 2.92 -14.76
C ILE A 82 6.43 1.40 -14.67
N ARG A 83 7.41 0.91 -13.91
CA ARG A 83 7.63 -0.54 -13.72
C ARG A 83 7.14 -0.98 -12.36
N GLY A 84 6.64 -2.21 -12.27
CA GLY A 84 6.43 -2.87 -10.98
C GLY A 84 7.74 -3.45 -10.46
N LEU A 85 8.08 -3.11 -9.22
CA LEU A 85 9.11 -3.78 -8.43
C LEU A 85 8.44 -4.32 -7.18
N ASP A 86 8.23 -5.64 -7.15
CA ASP A 86 7.58 -6.29 -6.02
C ASP A 86 8.42 -6.07 -4.75
N ASN A 87 7.74 -5.75 -3.65
CA ASN A 87 8.40 -5.60 -2.36
C ASN A 87 9.08 -6.92 -1.97
N PRO A 88 10.42 -6.96 -1.83
CA PRO A 88 11.10 -8.18 -1.47
C PRO A 88 10.87 -8.51 0.00
N MET A 89 10.86 -9.80 0.31
CA MET A 89 11.12 -10.27 1.67
C MET A 89 12.64 -10.39 1.83
N LEU A 90 13.19 -9.89 2.94
CA LEU A 90 14.61 -10.03 3.21
C LEU A 90 14.94 -11.52 3.43
N GLU A 91 16.08 -12.00 2.92
CA GLU A 91 16.43 -13.43 3.03
C GLU A 91 16.63 -13.84 4.51
N GLU A 92 17.08 -12.90 5.34
CA GLU A 92 17.24 -13.09 6.79
C GLU A 92 15.90 -13.28 7.52
N GLU A 93 14.80 -12.77 6.95
CA GLU A 93 13.44 -13.00 7.45
C GLU A 93 12.88 -14.36 7.00
N ARG A 94 13.54 -15.03 6.05
CA ARG A 94 13.10 -16.35 5.59
C ARG A 94 13.49 -17.39 6.65
N PRO A 95 12.53 -18.15 7.19
CA PRO A 95 12.84 -19.16 8.19
C PRO A 95 13.66 -20.30 7.57
N ALA A 96 14.79 -20.63 8.19
CA ALA A 96 15.60 -21.80 7.82
C ALA A 96 14.77 -23.09 7.94
N LEU A 97 14.72 -23.88 6.86
CA LEU A 97 14.00 -25.15 6.81
C LEU A 97 14.91 -26.30 7.27
N SER A 98 15.33 -26.30 8.53
CA SER A 98 16.14 -27.39 9.11
C SER A 98 15.30 -28.59 9.56
N GLU A 99 14.00 -28.38 9.78
CA GLU A 99 13.04 -29.39 10.23
C GLU A 99 11.95 -29.62 9.20
N SER A 100 11.21 -30.73 9.33
CA SER A 100 10.07 -30.98 8.46
C SER A 100 9.00 -29.88 8.66
N LEU A 101 8.46 -29.37 7.55
CA LEU A 101 7.40 -28.35 7.57
C LEU A 101 6.18 -28.80 8.39
N GLY A 102 5.90 -30.12 8.41
CA GLY A 102 4.79 -30.70 9.15
C GLY A 102 4.93 -30.56 10.66
N GLU A 103 6.06 -31.01 11.22
CA GLU A 103 6.32 -30.95 12.66
C GLU A 103 6.34 -29.49 13.15
N ARG A 104 7.00 -28.61 12.40
CA ARG A 104 7.06 -27.18 12.72
C ARG A 104 5.67 -26.53 12.68
N LYS A 105 4.81 -26.90 11.72
CA LYS A 105 3.42 -26.43 11.64
C LYS A 105 2.60 -26.87 12.86
N VAL A 106 2.72 -28.12 13.30
CA VAL A 106 2.01 -28.63 14.48
C VAL A 106 2.40 -27.85 15.73
N ARG A 107 3.70 -27.66 15.97
CA ARG A 107 4.17 -26.91 17.15
C ARG A 107 3.77 -25.43 17.11
N ALA A 108 3.90 -24.78 15.95
CA ALA A 108 3.50 -23.38 15.79
C ALA A 108 1.98 -23.20 16.01
N LYS A 109 1.18 -24.17 15.57
CA LYS A 109 -0.27 -24.18 15.76
C LYS A 109 -0.65 -24.26 17.23
N GLU A 110 -0.08 -25.22 17.96
CA GLU A 110 -0.29 -25.36 19.41
C GLU A 110 0.14 -24.10 20.17
N ALA A 111 1.27 -23.50 19.79
CA ALA A 111 1.78 -22.28 20.39
C ALA A 111 0.81 -21.10 20.20
N ILE A 112 0.30 -20.88 18.98
CA ILE A 112 -0.68 -19.83 18.68
C ILE A 112 -1.99 -20.08 19.44
N GLN A 113 -2.49 -21.32 19.47
CA GLN A 113 -3.72 -21.65 20.19
C GLN A 113 -3.59 -21.30 21.68
N ARG A 114 -2.48 -21.70 22.31
CA ARG A 114 -2.22 -21.34 23.72
C ARG A 114 -2.05 -19.84 23.93
N GLN A 115 -1.29 -19.18 23.07
CA GLN A 115 -0.99 -17.75 23.20
C GLN A 115 -2.25 -16.88 23.14
N TYR A 116 -3.22 -17.24 22.29
CA TYR A 116 -4.44 -16.47 22.09
C TYR A 116 -5.68 -17.09 22.77
N GLY A 117 -5.50 -18.12 23.60
CA GLY A 117 -6.59 -18.75 24.34
C GLY A 117 -7.60 -19.51 23.47
N LEU A 118 -7.18 -20.03 22.32
CA LEU A 118 -7.97 -20.91 21.48
C LEU A 118 -7.91 -22.36 21.97
N ASP A 119 -8.88 -23.19 21.57
CA ASP A 119 -8.87 -24.62 21.92
C ASP A 119 -7.67 -25.33 21.27
N VAL A 120 -6.84 -25.96 22.11
CA VAL A 120 -5.67 -26.71 21.64
C VAL A 120 -6.13 -28.02 20.99
N ASP A 121 -6.42 -27.95 19.69
CA ASP A 121 -6.80 -29.09 18.85
C ASP A 121 -5.88 -29.16 17.61
N PRO A 122 -5.09 -30.25 17.46
CA PRO A 122 -4.22 -30.43 16.29
C PRO A 122 -5.01 -30.51 14.97
N THR A 123 -6.30 -30.84 15.00
CA THR A 123 -7.18 -30.95 13.83
C THR A 123 -7.97 -29.68 13.50
N ALA A 124 -7.94 -28.66 14.36
CA ALA A 124 -8.60 -27.38 14.14
C ALA A 124 -8.11 -26.65 12.86
N ARG A 125 -8.93 -25.78 12.31
CA ARG A 125 -8.56 -24.90 11.19
C ARG A 125 -8.42 -23.49 11.75
N ILE A 126 -7.19 -23.03 11.92
CA ILE A 126 -6.92 -21.67 12.41
C ILE A 126 -6.93 -20.73 11.23
N PHE A 127 -7.83 -19.77 11.27
CA PHE A 127 -7.87 -18.62 10.37
C PHE A 127 -7.13 -17.48 11.04
N VAL A 128 -6.26 -16.80 10.29
CA VAL A 128 -5.44 -15.72 10.82
C VAL A 128 -5.52 -14.54 9.86
N SER A 129 -5.91 -13.38 10.37
CA SER A 129 -5.84 -12.11 9.65
C SER A 129 -4.98 -11.14 10.45
N LEU A 130 -3.79 -10.84 9.94
CA LEU A 130 -2.82 -9.96 10.59
C LEU A 130 -2.58 -8.74 9.70
N GLY A 131 -2.95 -7.56 10.21
CA GLY A 131 -2.70 -6.31 9.53
C GLY A 131 -3.42 -5.14 10.17
N ARG A 132 -3.13 -3.92 9.68
CA ARG A 132 -3.86 -2.71 10.08
C ARG A 132 -5.36 -2.87 9.81
N LEU A 133 -6.18 -2.45 10.78
CA LEU A 133 -7.64 -2.46 10.66
C LEU A 133 -8.10 -1.30 9.78
N VAL A 134 -8.16 -1.54 8.47
CA VAL A 134 -8.59 -0.56 7.48
C VAL A 134 -9.54 -1.21 6.49
N ARG A 135 -10.56 -0.45 6.05
CA ARG A 135 -11.60 -0.94 5.13
C ARG A 135 -11.03 -1.48 3.80
N GLN A 136 -9.96 -0.89 3.29
CA GLN A 136 -9.28 -1.36 2.07
C GLN A 136 -8.82 -2.83 2.17
N LYS A 137 -8.54 -3.31 3.39
CA LYS A 137 -8.12 -4.70 3.64
C LYS A 137 -9.29 -5.66 3.86
N GLY A 138 -10.54 -5.20 3.72
CA GLY A 138 -11.73 -6.03 3.84
C GLY A 138 -11.98 -6.56 5.25
N VAL A 139 -11.48 -5.87 6.28
CA VAL A 139 -11.67 -6.28 7.69
C VAL A 139 -13.14 -6.25 8.09
N ASP A 140 -13.92 -5.35 7.51
CA ASP A 140 -15.38 -5.31 7.63
C ASP A 140 -16.02 -6.61 7.08
N LEU A 141 -15.63 -7.02 5.87
CA LEU A 141 -16.12 -8.28 5.28
C LEU A 141 -15.72 -9.51 6.11
N LEU A 142 -14.51 -9.53 6.66
CA LEU A 142 -14.05 -10.61 7.54
C LEU A 142 -14.89 -10.66 8.83
N ALA A 143 -15.18 -9.50 9.43
CA ALA A 143 -16.02 -9.43 10.62
C ALA A 143 -17.46 -9.88 10.34
N ASP A 144 -18.01 -9.52 9.18
CA ASP A 144 -19.38 -9.89 8.78
C ASP A 144 -19.53 -11.41 8.53
N ILE A 145 -18.51 -12.05 7.95
CA ILE A 145 -18.57 -13.50 7.63
C ILE A 145 -18.15 -14.40 8.80
N ALA A 146 -17.38 -13.88 9.77
CA ALA A 146 -16.82 -14.68 10.86
C ALA A 146 -17.88 -15.46 11.66
N PRO A 147 -19.04 -14.89 12.06
CA PRO A 147 -20.07 -15.65 12.78
C PRO A 147 -20.57 -16.86 11.99
N TRP A 148 -20.86 -16.68 10.70
CA TRP A 148 -21.30 -17.76 9.83
C TRP A 148 -20.21 -18.84 9.66
N LEU A 149 -18.95 -18.41 9.51
CA LEU A 149 -17.81 -19.32 9.36
C LEU A 149 -17.69 -20.23 10.60
N LEU A 150 -17.70 -19.63 11.80
CA LEU A 150 -17.53 -20.34 13.06
C LEU A 150 -18.74 -21.24 13.38
N SER A 151 -19.96 -20.83 13.03
CA SER A 151 -21.15 -21.66 13.22
C SER A 151 -21.22 -22.85 12.25
N THR A 152 -20.74 -22.67 11.01
CA THR A 152 -20.82 -23.68 9.95
C THR A 152 -19.70 -24.71 10.05
N PHE A 153 -18.52 -24.31 10.54
CA PHE A 153 -17.35 -25.16 10.65
C PHE A 153 -16.91 -25.28 12.12
N PRO A 154 -17.40 -26.30 12.87
CA PRO A 154 -17.12 -26.43 14.31
C PRO A 154 -15.65 -26.58 14.68
N LYS A 155 -14.79 -26.96 13.72
CA LYS A 155 -13.33 -27.05 13.91
C LYS A 155 -12.60 -25.74 13.55
N ALA A 156 -13.29 -24.73 13.05
CA ALA A 156 -12.69 -23.44 12.74
C ALA A 156 -12.45 -22.64 14.02
N GLN A 157 -11.29 -21.98 14.06
CA GLN A 157 -10.92 -21.02 15.10
C GLN A 157 -10.39 -19.78 14.38
N LEU A 158 -10.69 -18.59 14.87
CA LEU A 158 -10.32 -17.30 14.28
C LEU A 158 -9.68 -16.41 15.34
#